data_AF-A0AAJ6YBA1-F1
#
_entry.id   AF-A0AAJ6YBA1-F1
#
_cell.length_a   1.000
_cell.length_b   1.000
_cell.length_c   1.000
_cell.angle_alpha   90.00
_cell.angle_beta   90.00
_cell.angle_gamma   90.00
#
_symmetry.space_group_name_H-M   'P 1'
#
loop_
_entity.id
_entity.type
_entity.pdbx_description
1 polymer ?
#
loop_
_entity_poly.entity_id
_entity_poly.type
_entity_poly.pdbx_seq_one_letter_code
_entity_poly.pdbx_strand_id
1 'polypeptide(L)'
;MANDSDRSAELSRRCDEEYQMQLFGMHSRTVSVAINQKIKENVDTRCEKIHASIEKKYNPDVKGKEILNNNIKQLRKTYLQNMQPHLITIQNIVDKFICVPNNVLLEEDKCQAVQYNDEEFHNLERKLEDLQNEAKRVTIFNAALKEELEVIEQIKDSEDLAKELCCIVDKSLSTKKLSNKTLRAIEKYKGLKESIDSLKQQIDKDNFNPRLNDNELEDIIIRDD
;
A
#
# COMPACT_ATOMS: atom_id res chain seq x y z
N MET A 1 -39.27 -12.65 42.96
CA MET A 1 -39.32 -11.45 42.10
C MET A 1 -38.54 -10.25 42.65
N ALA A 2 -38.33 -10.11 43.98
CA ALA A 2 -37.51 -9.01 44.53
C ALA A 2 -36.00 -9.12 44.25
N ASN A 3 -35.44 -10.35 44.17
CA ASN A 3 -33.99 -10.55 44.01
C ASN A 3 -33.41 -10.17 42.64
N ASP A 4 -34.17 -10.29 41.55
CA ASP A 4 -33.64 -9.97 40.20
C ASP A 4 -33.53 -8.47 39.96
N SER A 5 -34.44 -7.68 40.55
CA SER A 5 -34.42 -6.21 40.44
C SER A 5 -33.20 -5.60 41.14
N ASP A 6 -32.89 -6.06 42.35
CA ASP A 6 -31.73 -5.57 43.10
C ASP A 6 -30.41 -5.98 42.44
N ARG A 7 -30.36 -7.17 41.85
CA ARG A 7 -29.17 -7.65 41.13
C ARG A 7 -28.92 -6.86 39.84
N SER A 8 -29.98 -6.51 39.10
CA SER A 8 -29.89 -5.65 37.92
C SER A 8 -29.41 -4.24 38.27
N ALA A 9 -29.95 -3.65 39.34
CA ALA A 9 -29.54 -2.32 39.80
C ALA A 9 -28.07 -2.27 40.27
N GLU A 10 -27.60 -3.31 40.97
CA GLU A 10 -26.20 -3.42 41.38
C GLU A 10 -25.25 -3.55 40.18
N LEU A 11 -25.64 -4.33 39.15
CA LEU A 11 -24.85 -4.46 37.93
C LEU A 11 -24.75 -3.13 37.18
N SER A 12 -25.87 -2.41 37.04
CA SER A 12 -25.87 -1.09 36.41
C SER A 12 -24.95 -0.11 37.14
N ARG A 13 -25.01 -0.08 38.48
CA ARG A 13 -24.11 0.77 39.27
C ARG A 13 -22.65 0.44 39.06
N ARG A 14 -22.29 -0.85 38.98
CA ARG A 14 -20.90 -1.26 38.73
C ARG A 14 -20.42 -0.83 37.35
N CYS A 15 -21.29 -0.93 36.34
CA CYS A 15 -21.01 -0.43 35.00
C CYS A 15 -20.72 1.10 35.03
N ASP A 16 -21.57 1.86 35.73
CA ASP A 16 -21.37 3.31 35.88
C ASP A 16 -20.06 3.64 36.63
N GLU A 17 -19.72 2.86 37.66
CA GLU A 17 -18.47 3.00 38.41
C GLU A 17 -17.23 2.68 37.56
N GLU A 18 -17.29 1.69 36.68
CA GLU A 18 -16.22 1.37 35.73
C GLU A 18 -15.99 2.54 34.76
N TYR A 19 -17.07 3.14 34.25
CA TYR A 19 -16.98 4.30 33.36
C TYR A 19 -16.43 5.55 34.07
N GLN A 20 -16.85 5.78 35.31
CA GLN A 20 -16.28 6.82 36.16
C GLN A 20 -14.78 6.58 36.42
N MET A 21 -14.38 5.33 36.65
CA MET A 21 -12.99 4.96 36.88
C MET A 21 -12.11 5.26 35.66
N GLN A 22 -12.60 4.99 34.45
CA GLN A 22 -11.89 5.29 33.21
C GLN A 22 -11.68 6.79 33.03
N LEU A 23 -12.72 7.62 33.23
CA LEU A 23 -12.62 9.06 33.03
C LEU A 23 -11.88 9.79 34.17
N PHE A 24 -12.20 9.48 35.42
CA PHE A 24 -11.72 10.24 36.59
C PHE A 24 -10.59 9.55 37.36
N GLY A 25 -10.29 8.28 37.08
CA GLY A 25 -9.37 7.47 37.89
C GLY A 25 -9.90 7.12 39.28
N MET A 26 -11.18 7.43 39.54
CA MET A 26 -11.88 7.15 40.79
C MET A 26 -13.39 7.14 40.55
N HIS A 27 -14.14 6.45 41.39
CA HIS A 27 -15.61 6.43 41.33
C HIS A 27 -16.23 7.20 42.50
N SER A 28 -17.44 7.71 42.27
CA SER A 28 -18.23 8.55 43.20
C SER A 28 -18.33 8.01 44.62
N ARG A 29 -18.50 6.68 44.77
CA ARG A 29 -18.57 6.01 46.07
C ARG A 29 -17.25 6.10 46.85
N THR A 30 -16.10 5.96 46.20
CA THR A 30 -14.79 6.12 46.87
C THR A 30 -14.60 7.55 47.38
N VAL A 31 -15.00 8.55 46.57
CA VAL A 31 -14.96 9.96 46.97
C VAL A 31 -15.87 10.22 48.17
N SER A 32 -17.11 9.71 48.13
CA SER A 32 -18.07 9.84 49.22
C SER A 32 -17.58 9.19 50.53
N VAL A 33 -16.97 8.01 50.44
CA VAL A 33 -16.34 7.34 51.60
C VAL A 33 -15.19 8.17 52.16
N ALA A 34 -14.31 8.69 51.30
CA ALA A 34 -13.18 9.51 51.73
C ALA A 34 -13.63 10.81 52.42
N ILE A 35 -14.65 11.49 51.89
CA ILE A 35 -15.25 12.68 52.52
C ILE A 35 -15.83 12.33 53.89
N ASN A 36 -16.64 11.26 53.97
CA ASN A 36 -17.24 10.81 55.22
C ASN A 36 -16.18 10.48 56.28
N GLN A 37 -15.10 9.82 55.87
CA GLN A 37 -13.99 9.48 56.74
C GLN A 37 -13.28 10.75 57.24
N LYS A 38 -13.01 11.73 56.37
CA LYS A 38 -12.40 13.01 56.78
C LYS A 38 -13.26 13.82 57.72
N ILE A 39 -14.58 13.83 57.52
CA ILE A 39 -15.51 14.48 58.43
C ILE A 39 -15.47 13.81 59.80
N LYS A 40 -15.49 12.47 59.85
CA LYS A 40 -15.42 11.71 61.09
C LYS A 40 -14.11 11.96 61.85
N GLU A 41 -12.97 11.93 61.16
CA GLU A 41 -11.66 12.26 61.74
C GLU A 41 -11.62 13.68 62.33
N ASN A 42 -12.23 14.65 61.64
CA ASN A 42 -12.32 16.03 62.11
C ASN A 42 -13.18 16.15 63.38
N VAL A 43 -14.29 15.43 63.45
CA VAL A 43 -15.14 15.39 64.65
C VAL A 43 -14.39 14.78 65.82
N ASP A 44 -13.72 13.65 65.59
CA ASP A 44 -12.96 12.94 66.61
C ASP A 44 -11.85 13.83 67.18
N THR A 45 -11.07 14.46 66.29
CA THR A 45 -10.01 15.40 66.67
C THR A 45 -10.55 16.60 67.47
N ARG A 46 -11.74 17.13 67.11
CA ARG A 46 -12.36 18.25 67.85
C ARG A 46 -12.87 17.79 69.21
N CYS A 47 -13.50 16.62 69.30
CA CYS A 47 -13.95 16.03 70.56
C CYS A 47 -12.76 15.79 71.51
N GLU A 48 -11.64 15.28 71.02
CA GLU A 48 -10.41 15.09 71.79
C GLU A 48 -9.83 16.41 72.28
N LYS A 49 -9.78 17.44 71.42
CA LYS A 49 -9.34 18.79 71.82
C LYS A 49 -10.23 19.40 72.90
N ILE A 50 -11.56 19.22 72.81
CA ILE A 50 -12.50 19.68 73.84
C ILE A 50 -12.25 18.92 75.14
N HIS A 51 -12.12 17.59 75.08
CA HIS A 51 -11.82 16.75 76.24
C HIS A 51 -10.54 17.22 76.94
N ALA A 52 -9.43 17.32 76.20
CA ALA A 52 -8.14 17.75 76.73
C ALA A 52 -8.17 19.18 77.30
N SER A 53 -8.92 20.09 76.67
CA SER A 53 -9.05 21.47 77.15
C SER A 53 -9.82 21.56 78.46
N ILE A 54 -10.89 20.78 78.61
CA ILE A 54 -11.68 20.73 79.85
C ILE A 54 -10.86 20.06 80.95
N GLU A 55 -10.17 18.96 80.65
CA GLU A 55 -9.32 18.26 81.60
C GLU A 55 -8.20 19.17 82.13
N LYS A 56 -7.53 19.91 81.24
CA LYS A 56 -6.46 20.84 81.61
C LYS A 56 -6.95 22.03 82.42
N LYS A 57 -8.13 22.58 82.11
CA LYS A 57 -8.64 23.82 82.72
C LYS A 57 -9.29 23.60 84.09
N TYR A 58 -10.03 22.50 84.25
CA TYR A 58 -10.82 22.25 85.44
C TYR A 58 -10.25 21.15 86.35
N ASN A 59 -9.25 20.40 85.87
CA ASN A 59 -8.61 19.28 86.56
C ASN A 59 -9.61 18.40 87.37
N PRO A 60 -10.60 17.81 86.69
CA PRO A 60 -11.67 17.07 87.35
C PRO A 60 -11.13 15.87 88.15
N ASP A 61 -11.83 15.54 89.22
CA ASP A 61 -11.62 14.34 90.03
C ASP A 61 -11.95 13.06 89.24
N VAL A 62 -11.70 11.89 89.84
CA VAL A 62 -11.89 10.59 89.14
C VAL A 62 -13.32 10.42 88.62
N LYS A 63 -14.34 10.83 89.40
CA LYS A 63 -15.74 10.81 88.96
C LYS A 63 -16.02 11.85 87.88
N GLY A 64 -15.48 13.06 88.00
CA GLY A 64 -15.60 14.10 86.98
C GLY A 64 -14.98 13.70 85.65
N LYS A 65 -13.86 12.98 85.65
CA LYS A 65 -13.24 12.42 84.44
C LYS A 65 -14.11 11.37 83.76
N GLU A 66 -14.76 10.50 84.55
CA GLU A 66 -15.69 9.50 84.01
C GLU A 66 -16.92 10.16 83.36
N ILE A 67 -17.51 11.16 84.03
CA ILE A 67 -18.63 11.95 83.49
C ILE A 67 -18.21 12.68 82.21
N LEU A 68 -17.03 13.31 82.19
CA LEU A 68 -16.50 14.00 81.01
C LEU A 68 -16.34 13.04 79.82
N ASN A 69 -15.77 11.85 80.04
CA ASN A 69 -15.60 10.84 79.00
C ASN A 69 -16.96 10.39 78.43
N ASN A 70 -17.94 10.15 79.30
CA ASN A 70 -19.30 9.78 78.87
C ASN A 70 -19.98 10.91 78.08
N ASN A 71 -19.85 12.16 78.53
CA ASN A 71 -20.40 13.31 77.83
C ASN A 71 -19.77 13.51 76.45
N ILE A 72 -18.44 13.35 76.32
CA ILE A 72 -17.74 13.46 75.03
C ILE A 72 -18.15 12.32 74.09
N LYS A 73 -18.31 11.09 74.59
CA LYS A 73 -18.84 9.97 73.80
C LYS A 73 -20.27 10.24 73.31
N GLN A 74 -21.13 10.77 74.17
CA GLN A 74 -22.49 11.17 73.77
C GLN A 74 -22.47 12.29 72.73
N LEU A 75 -21.66 13.34 72.95
CA LEU A 75 -21.49 14.45 72.00
C LEU A 75 -21.07 13.94 70.61
N ARG A 76 -20.06 13.07 70.56
CA ARG A 76 -19.59 12.44 69.32
C ARG A 76 -20.71 11.69 68.62
N LYS A 77 -21.45 10.85 69.36
CA LYS A 77 -22.54 10.04 68.82
C LYS A 77 -23.66 10.93 68.26
N THR A 78 -24.13 11.90 69.05
CA THR A 78 -25.21 12.81 68.64
C THR A 78 -24.80 13.64 67.43
N TYR A 79 -23.56 14.13 67.38
CA TYR A 79 -23.07 14.90 66.25
C TYR A 79 -23.01 14.06 64.97
N LEU A 80 -22.47 12.84 65.02
CA LEU A 80 -22.43 11.92 63.88
C LEU A 80 -23.84 11.53 63.39
N GLN A 81 -24.78 11.33 64.31
CA GLN A 81 -26.18 11.03 63.98
C GLN A 81 -26.86 12.20 63.27
N ASN A 82 -26.70 13.42 63.80
CA ASN A 82 -27.31 14.62 63.22
C ASN A 82 -26.68 15.00 61.86
N MET A 83 -25.43 14.60 61.60
CA MET A 83 -24.80 14.83 60.30
C MET A 83 -25.24 13.87 59.20
N GLN A 84 -25.73 12.67 59.52
CA GLN A 84 -26.14 11.67 58.51
C GLN A 84 -26.97 12.24 57.33
N PRO A 85 -28.06 13.01 57.55
CA PRO A 85 -28.84 13.56 56.44
C PRO A 85 -28.04 14.53 55.56
N HIS A 86 -27.10 15.27 56.15
CA HIS A 86 -26.22 16.16 55.41
C HIS A 86 -25.17 15.38 54.61
N LEU A 87 -24.66 14.26 55.15
CA LEU A 87 -23.75 13.38 54.42
C LEU A 87 -24.42 12.75 53.20
N ILE A 88 -25.69 12.35 53.31
CA ILE A 88 -26.49 11.87 52.17
C ILE A 88 -26.63 12.97 51.11
N THR A 89 -26.85 14.20 51.52
CA THR A 89 -26.95 15.34 50.60
C THR A 89 -25.62 15.59 49.88
N ILE A 90 -24.50 15.52 50.60
CA ILE A 90 -23.16 15.63 50.02
C ILE A 90 -22.90 14.49 49.03
N GLN A 91 -23.25 13.26 49.38
CA GLN A 91 -23.14 12.10 48.48
C GLN A 91 -23.92 12.34 47.18
N ASN A 92 -25.18 12.79 47.26
CA ASN A 92 -25.96 13.12 46.06
C ASN A 92 -25.33 14.23 45.20
N ILE A 93 -24.57 15.14 45.80
CA ILE A 93 -23.83 16.17 45.07
C ILE A 93 -22.60 15.54 44.41
N VAL A 94 -21.83 14.73 45.13
CA VAL A 94 -20.68 13.99 44.59
C VAL A 94 -21.11 13.14 43.40
N ASP A 95 -22.23 12.43 43.51
CA ASP A 95 -22.77 11.60 42.44
C ASP A 95 -23.19 12.42 41.21
N LYS A 96 -23.48 13.72 41.34
CA LYS A 96 -23.76 14.60 40.20
C LYS A 96 -22.49 15.09 39.50
N PHE A 97 -21.40 15.25 40.23
CA PHE A 97 -20.14 15.76 39.69
C PHE A 97 -19.22 14.65 39.20
N ILE A 98 -19.21 13.51 39.89
CA ILE A 98 -18.41 12.33 39.58
C ILE A 98 -19.33 11.29 38.94
N CYS A 99 -19.91 11.65 37.81
CA CYS A 99 -20.75 10.76 37.02
C CYS A 99 -20.52 11.04 35.54
N VAL A 100 -20.56 9.97 34.75
CA VAL A 100 -20.55 10.06 33.30
C VAL A 100 -22.00 9.87 32.85
N PRO A 101 -22.62 10.86 32.19
CA PRO A 101 -23.99 10.71 31.72
C PRO A 101 -24.12 9.56 30.72
N ASN A 102 -25.18 8.77 30.81
CA ASN A 102 -25.40 7.59 29.95
C ASN A 102 -25.49 7.93 28.45
N ASN A 103 -25.75 9.20 28.11
CA ASN A 103 -25.81 9.70 26.74
C ASN A 103 -24.45 10.18 26.21
N VAL A 104 -23.38 10.06 26.99
CA VAL A 104 -22.03 10.49 26.65
C VAL A 104 -21.14 9.26 26.53
N LEU A 105 -20.55 9.09 25.35
CA LEU A 105 -19.44 8.15 25.14
C LEU A 105 -18.12 8.87 25.41
N LEU A 106 -17.21 8.20 26.09
CA LEU A 106 -15.83 8.64 26.27
C LEU A 106 -15.09 8.66 24.93
N GLU A 107 -13.98 9.41 24.88
CA GLU A 107 -13.20 9.58 23.65
C GLU A 107 -12.64 8.23 23.16
N GLU A 108 -12.27 7.39 24.12
CA GLU A 108 -11.73 6.03 23.93
C GLU A 108 -12.76 5.10 23.27
N ASP A 109 -14.05 5.30 23.54
CA ASP A 109 -15.14 4.46 23.04
C ASP A 109 -15.85 5.05 21.82
N LYS A 110 -15.33 6.14 21.23
CA LYS A 110 -15.94 6.70 20.02
C LYS A 110 -16.00 5.71 18.86
N CYS A 111 -15.08 4.74 18.79
CA CYS A 111 -15.15 3.65 17.81
C CYS A 111 -16.36 2.73 18.02
N GLN A 112 -16.86 2.64 19.26
CA GLN A 112 -18.05 1.85 19.61
C GLN A 112 -19.35 2.64 19.39
N ALA A 113 -19.29 3.91 18.97
CA ALA A 113 -20.49 4.67 18.60
C ALA A 113 -21.25 4.02 17.45
N VAL A 114 -20.52 3.35 16.55
CA VAL A 114 -21.08 2.47 15.52
C VAL A 114 -20.69 1.04 15.90
N GLN A 115 -21.64 0.29 16.44
CA GLN A 115 -21.43 -1.11 16.78
C GLN A 115 -21.75 -1.97 15.55
N TYR A 116 -20.79 -2.79 15.16
CA TYR A 116 -21.01 -3.83 14.15
C TYR A 116 -21.51 -5.08 14.86
N ASN A 117 -22.53 -5.72 14.30
CA ASN A 117 -22.90 -7.05 14.75
C ASN A 117 -21.90 -8.09 14.20
N ASP A 118 -21.90 -9.29 14.80
CA ASP A 118 -20.96 -10.35 14.41
C ASP A 118 -21.09 -10.76 12.94
N GLU A 119 -22.30 -10.73 12.38
CA GLU A 119 -22.57 -11.07 10.98
C GLU A 119 -22.00 -10.00 10.03
N GLU A 120 -22.15 -8.73 10.36
CA GLU A 120 -21.61 -7.58 9.63
C GLU A 120 -20.08 -7.60 9.67
N PHE A 121 -19.50 -7.89 10.83
CA PHE A 121 -18.06 -8.02 10.98
C PHE A 121 -17.53 -9.16 10.09
N HIS A 122 -18.13 -10.33 10.17
CA HIS A 122 -17.71 -11.48 9.35
C HIS A 122 -17.92 -11.24 7.85
N ASN A 123 -18.99 -10.54 7.46
CA ASN A 123 -19.21 -10.13 6.08
C ASN A 123 -18.15 -9.12 5.60
N LEU A 124 -17.68 -8.22 6.48
CA LEU A 124 -16.63 -7.28 6.17
C LEU A 124 -15.28 -7.99 5.98
N GLU A 125 -14.96 -8.96 6.84
CA GLU A 125 -13.78 -9.82 6.71
C GLU A 125 -13.77 -10.57 5.37
N ARG A 126 -14.90 -11.18 4.99
CA ARG A 126 -15.02 -11.90 3.72
C ARG A 126 -14.81 -10.97 2.52
N LYS A 127 -15.43 -9.78 2.53
CA LYS A 127 -15.22 -8.77 1.47
C LYS A 127 -13.76 -8.35 1.39
N LEU A 128 -13.08 -8.20 2.52
CA LEU A 128 -11.67 -7.84 2.56
C LEU A 128 -10.80 -8.95 1.95
N GLU A 129 -11.08 -10.21 2.25
CA GLU A 129 -10.39 -11.36 1.65
C GLU A 129 -10.62 -11.44 0.13
N ASP A 130 -11.86 -11.26 -0.32
CA ASP A 130 -12.22 -11.26 -1.74
C ASP A 130 -11.47 -10.15 -2.51
N LEU A 131 -11.43 -8.94 -1.95
CA LEU A 131 -10.72 -7.79 -2.53
C LEU A 131 -9.20 -8.02 -2.56
N GLN A 132 -8.62 -8.63 -1.52
CA GLN A 132 -7.20 -8.97 -1.52
C GLN A 132 -6.87 -10.01 -2.59
N ASN A 133 -7.72 -11.03 -2.75
CA ASN A 133 -7.54 -12.05 -3.78
C ASN A 133 -7.72 -11.46 -5.18
N GLU A 134 -8.67 -10.56 -5.36
CA GLU A 134 -8.83 -9.82 -6.61
C GLU A 134 -7.62 -8.95 -6.93
N ALA A 135 -7.12 -8.18 -5.97
CA ALA A 135 -5.93 -7.36 -6.15
C ALA A 135 -4.70 -8.20 -6.57
N LYS A 136 -4.52 -9.38 -5.98
CA LYS A 136 -3.45 -10.34 -6.39
C LYS A 136 -3.63 -10.79 -7.84
N ARG A 137 -4.84 -11.21 -8.22
CA ARG A 137 -5.14 -11.65 -9.60
C ARG A 137 -4.88 -10.53 -10.61
N VAL A 138 -5.37 -9.32 -10.32
CA VAL A 138 -5.17 -8.15 -11.19
C VAL A 138 -3.68 -7.80 -11.31
N THR A 139 -2.92 -7.92 -10.23
CA THR A 139 -1.47 -7.67 -10.25
C THR A 139 -0.74 -8.66 -11.16
N ILE A 140 -1.04 -9.96 -11.02
CA ILE A 140 -0.46 -11.00 -11.88
C ILE A 140 -0.86 -10.78 -13.34
N PHE A 141 -2.14 -10.50 -13.59
CA PHE A 141 -2.64 -10.25 -14.93
C PHE A 141 -1.98 -9.03 -15.58
N ASN A 142 -1.82 -7.94 -14.83
CA ASN A 142 -1.11 -6.74 -15.30
C ASN A 142 0.37 -7.01 -15.59
N ALA A 143 1.02 -7.89 -14.84
CA ALA A 143 2.40 -8.30 -15.12
C ALA A 143 2.48 -9.09 -16.43
N ALA A 144 1.59 -10.06 -16.63
CA ALA A 144 1.52 -10.84 -17.88
C ALA A 144 1.23 -9.94 -19.10
N LEU A 145 0.30 -8.98 -18.97
CA LEU A 145 0.01 -8.03 -20.04
C LEU A 145 1.22 -7.16 -20.41
N LYS A 146 2.07 -6.79 -19.44
CA LYS A 146 3.31 -6.05 -19.72
C LYS A 146 4.31 -6.91 -20.48
N GLU A 147 4.46 -8.18 -20.09
CA GLU A 147 5.32 -9.12 -20.80
C GLU A 147 4.85 -9.31 -22.25
N GLU A 148 3.55 -9.49 -22.48
CA GLU A 148 2.98 -9.59 -23.83
C GLU A 148 3.22 -8.32 -24.67
N LEU A 149 3.13 -7.13 -24.06
CA LEU A 149 3.45 -5.88 -24.75
C LEU A 149 4.92 -5.82 -25.19
N GLU A 150 5.85 -6.24 -24.32
CA GLU A 150 7.28 -6.31 -24.66
C GLU A 150 7.55 -7.32 -25.79
N VAL A 151 6.87 -8.47 -25.79
CA VAL A 151 6.97 -9.47 -26.88
C VAL A 151 6.44 -8.90 -28.19
N ILE A 152 5.31 -8.19 -28.19
CA ILE A 152 4.76 -7.55 -29.39
C ILE A 152 5.74 -6.52 -29.96
N GLU A 153 6.39 -5.74 -29.10
CA GLU A 153 7.41 -4.77 -29.50
C GLU A 153 8.61 -5.47 -30.17
N GLN A 154 9.11 -6.56 -29.58
CA GLN A 154 10.19 -7.37 -30.18
C GLN A 154 9.79 -7.99 -31.53
N ILE A 155 8.55 -8.48 -31.66
CA ILE A 155 8.04 -9.02 -32.92
C ILE A 155 8.03 -7.94 -33.99
N LYS A 156 7.57 -6.73 -33.65
CA LYS A 156 7.54 -5.60 -34.58
C LYS A 156 8.95 -5.21 -35.05
N ASP A 157 9.91 -5.14 -34.13
CA ASP A 157 11.32 -4.89 -34.48
C ASP A 157 11.88 -5.97 -35.42
N SER A 158 11.52 -7.24 -35.17
CA SER A 158 11.94 -8.35 -36.03
C SER A 158 11.29 -8.31 -37.42
N GLU A 159 10.04 -7.87 -37.51
CA GLU A 159 9.32 -7.70 -38.78
C GLU A 159 9.97 -6.61 -39.63
N ASP A 160 10.33 -5.49 -39.00
CA ASP A 160 11.01 -4.39 -39.68
C ASP A 160 12.40 -4.80 -40.17
N LEU A 161 13.16 -5.57 -39.37
CA LEU A 161 14.44 -6.14 -39.79
C LEU A 161 14.26 -7.14 -40.95
N ALA A 162 13.24 -8.00 -40.91
CA ALA A 162 12.94 -8.93 -41.99
C ALA A 162 12.57 -8.20 -43.29
N LYS A 163 11.79 -7.11 -43.22
CA LYS A 163 11.49 -6.25 -44.38
C LYS A 163 12.76 -5.64 -44.95
N GLU A 164 13.68 -5.16 -44.11
CA GLU A 164 14.96 -4.63 -44.55
C GLU A 164 15.81 -5.68 -45.27
N LEU A 165 15.92 -6.89 -44.71
CA LEU A 165 16.61 -8.02 -45.33
C LEU A 165 15.99 -8.39 -46.69
N CYS A 166 14.67 -8.49 -46.78
CA CYS A 166 13.98 -8.71 -48.05
C CYS A 166 14.32 -7.62 -49.08
N CYS A 167 14.32 -6.34 -48.68
CA CYS A 167 14.73 -5.25 -49.56
C CYS A 167 16.17 -5.39 -50.06
N ILE A 168 17.11 -5.85 -49.21
CA ILE A 168 18.51 -6.09 -49.57
C ILE A 168 18.63 -7.25 -50.58
N VAL A 169 17.91 -8.34 -50.34
CA VAL A 169 17.88 -9.51 -51.24
C VAL A 169 17.30 -9.13 -52.59
N ASP A 170 16.19 -8.38 -52.63
CA ASP A 170 15.57 -7.92 -53.88
C ASP A 170 16.50 -6.99 -54.69
N LYS A 171 17.22 -6.09 -54.01
CA LYS A 171 18.27 -5.28 -54.64
C LYS A 171 19.39 -6.17 -55.21
N SER A 172 19.80 -7.21 -54.48
CA SER A 172 20.85 -8.15 -54.91
C SER A 172 20.41 -9.07 -56.06
N LEU A 173 19.14 -9.48 -56.11
CA LEU A 173 18.58 -10.19 -57.25
C LEU A 173 18.45 -9.28 -58.48
N SER A 174 18.18 -7.99 -58.27
CA SER A 174 18.18 -6.99 -59.33
C SER A 174 19.58 -6.75 -59.91
N THR A 175 20.67 -6.85 -59.13
CA THR A 175 22.04 -6.83 -59.65
C THR A 175 22.40 -8.12 -60.43
N LYS A 176 21.73 -9.24 -60.18
CA LYS A 176 21.80 -10.44 -61.04
C LYS A 176 21.28 -10.19 -62.46
N LYS A 177 20.34 -9.24 -62.69
CA LYS A 177 20.00 -8.80 -64.06
C LYS A 177 21.16 -8.10 -64.76
N LEU A 178 22.09 -7.49 -64.00
CA LEU A 178 23.32 -6.94 -64.55
C LEU A 178 24.20 -8.06 -65.11
N SER A 179 24.27 -9.22 -64.43
CA SER A 179 24.95 -10.44 -64.90
C SER A 179 24.52 -10.86 -66.31
N ASN A 180 23.22 -10.76 -66.63
CA ASN A 180 22.72 -11.07 -67.97
C ASN A 180 23.18 -10.06 -69.04
N LYS A 181 23.38 -8.78 -68.66
CA LYS A 181 23.97 -7.78 -69.56
C LYS A 181 25.47 -8.05 -69.76
N THR A 182 26.18 -8.47 -68.72
CA THR A 182 27.58 -8.90 -68.82
C THR A 182 27.72 -10.17 -69.68
N LEU A 183 26.82 -11.15 -69.54
CA LEU A 183 26.76 -12.33 -70.40
C LEU A 183 26.55 -11.96 -71.87
N ARG A 184 25.62 -11.05 -72.18
CA ARG A 184 25.44 -10.55 -73.56
C ARG A 184 26.65 -9.78 -74.08
N ALA A 185 27.35 -9.03 -73.21
CA ALA A 185 28.59 -8.36 -73.59
C ALA A 185 29.71 -9.37 -73.90
N ILE A 186 29.80 -10.46 -73.12
CA ILE A 186 30.73 -11.56 -73.36
C ILE A 186 30.40 -12.28 -74.69
N GLU A 187 29.13 -12.54 -74.97
CA GLU A 187 28.70 -13.14 -76.25
C GLU A 187 29.02 -12.23 -77.44
N LYS A 188 28.77 -10.93 -77.34
CA LYS A 188 29.14 -9.96 -78.38
C LYS A 188 30.65 -9.91 -78.60
N TYR A 189 31.43 -9.92 -77.53
CA TYR A 189 32.89 -9.98 -77.62
C TYR A 189 33.36 -11.27 -78.31
N LYS A 190 32.74 -12.41 -77.98
CA LYS A 190 33.04 -13.70 -78.60
C LYS A 190 32.71 -13.71 -80.10
N GLY A 191 31.55 -13.19 -80.50
CA GLY A 191 31.18 -13.06 -81.91
C GLY A 191 32.06 -12.06 -82.67
N LEU A 192 32.52 -10.99 -82.02
CA LEU A 192 33.48 -10.05 -82.61
C LEU A 192 34.84 -10.75 -82.84
N LYS A 193 35.31 -11.54 -81.88
CA LYS A 193 36.54 -12.33 -82.00
C LYS A 193 36.46 -13.33 -83.16
N GLU A 194 35.35 -14.05 -83.28
CA GLU A 194 35.11 -15.01 -84.38
C GLU A 194 35.05 -14.30 -85.74
N SER A 195 34.48 -13.10 -85.80
CA SER A 195 34.44 -12.27 -87.02
C SER A 195 35.85 -11.77 -87.42
N ILE A 196 36.67 -11.37 -86.44
CA ILE A 196 38.08 -11.00 -86.67
C ILE A 196 38.88 -12.20 -87.19
N ASP A 197 38.68 -13.39 -86.62
CA ASP A 197 39.37 -14.60 -87.04
C ASP A 197 38.94 -15.07 -88.44
N SER A 198 37.67 -14.83 -88.82
CA SER A 198 37.16 -15.09 -90.18
C SER A 198 37.69 -14.08 -91.22
N LEU A 199 37.86 -12.82 -90.84
CA LEU A 199 38.52 -11.80 -91.68
C LEU A 199 39.98 -12.14 -91.95
N LYS A 200 40.69 -12.71 -90.97
CA LYS A 200 42.04 -13.27 -91.20
C LYS A 200 42.03 -14.40 -92.24
N GLN A 201 41.02 -15.27 -92.22
CA GLN A 201 40.89 -16.37 -93.20
C GLN A 201 40.47 -15.90 -94.61
N GLN A 202 39.76 -14.77 -94.75
CA GLN A 202 39.47 -14.18 -96.06
C GLN A 202 40.69 -13.51 -96.69
N ILE A 203 41.54 -12.87 -95.88
CA ILE A 203 42.82 -12.32 -96.35
C ILE A 203 43.74 -13.43 -96.90
N ASP A 204 43.64 -14.65 -96.37
CA ASP A 204 44.40 -15.81 -96.87
C ASP A 204 43.80 -16.45 -98.15
N LYS A 205 42.56 -16.13 -98.56
CA LYS A 205 41.87 -16.77 -99.70
C LYS A 205 41.86 -15.94 -101.01
N ASP A 206 42.15 -14.64 -100.98
CA ASP A 206 42.10 -13.76 -102.16
C ASP A 206 43.43 -13.64 -102.95
N ASN A 207 44.42 -14.52 -102.70
CA ASN A 207 45.61 -14.65 -103.55
C ASN A 207 45.54 -15.87 -104.49
N PHE A 208 45.20 -15.59 -105.77
CA PHE A 208 45.47 -16.35 -107.03
C PHE A 208 44.70 -17.68 -107.29
N ASN A 209 44.09 -17.97 -108.46
CA ASN A 209 44.15 -17.46 -109.85
C ASN A 209 43.01 -18.14 -110.71
N PRO A 210 42.70 -17.71 -111.96
CA PRO A 210 43.25 -18.46 -113.13
C PRO A 210 43.47 -17.70 -114.48
N ARG A 211 44.70 -17.84 -115.02
CA ARG A 211 45.23 -18.19 -116.38
C ARG A 211 44.55 -17.79 -117.74
N LEU A 212 45.38 -17.26 -118.68
CA LEU A 212 45.80 -17.78 -120.03
C LEU A 212 46.56 -16.68 -120.85
N ASN A 213 47.86 -16.82 -121.21
CA ASN A 213 48.50 -17.24 -122.50
C ASN A 213 48.13 -16.39 -123.75
N ASP A 214 48.96 -16.02 -124.75
CA ASP A 214 50.39 -16.13 -125.13
C ASP A 214 50.68 -15.07 -126.24
N ASN A 215 51.92 -14.57 -126.35
CA ASN A 215 52.72 -14.41 -127.60
C ASN A 215 53.70 -13.21 -127.62
N GLU A 216 54.99 -13.56 -127.58
CA GLU A 216 56.16 -13.09 -128.37
C GLU A 216 56.42 -11.58 -128.56
N LEU A 217 57.46 -11.02 -127.93
CA LEU A 217 58.90 -11.01 -128.32
C LEU A 217 59.23 -9.94 -129.36
N GLU A 218 59.94 -8.87 -128.97
CA GLU A 218 61.01 -8.28 -129.79
C GLU A 218 62.04 -7.64 -128.85
N ASP A 219 63.24 -8.23 -128.82
CA ASP A 219 64.50 -7.50 -128.65
C ASP A 219 65.64 -8.46 -129.05
N ILE A 220 66.16 -8.31 -130.27
CA ILE A 220 67.58 -8.50 -130.54
C ILE A 220 68.02 -7.32 -131.41
N ILE A 221 69.29 -6.94 -131.20
CA ILE A 221 70.14 -6.04 -131.98
C ILE A 221 70.09 -4.61 -131.39
N ILE A 222 71.12 -4.06 -130.72
CA ILE A 222 72.53 -3.81 -131.12
C ILE A 222 73.31 -3.49 -129.79
N ARG A 223 74.38 -4.23 -129.39
CA ARG A 223 75.85 -4.01 -129.67
C ARG A 223 76.40 -2.67 -129.10
N ASP A 224 77.57 -2.51 -128.50
CA ASP A 224 78.88 -3.20 -128.34
C ASP A 224 79.36 -2.91 -126.87
N ASP A 225 80.21 -3.66 -126.16
CA ASP A 225 81.49 -4.35 -126.46
C ASP A 225 81.60 -5.76 -125.82
#